data_AF-A0A258BMU6-F1
#
_entry.id   AF-A0A258BMU6-F1
#
_cell.length_a   1.000
_cell.length_b   1.000
_cell.length_c   1.000
_cell.angle_alpha   90.00
_cell.angle_beta   90.00
_cell.angle_gamma   90.00
#
_symmetry.space_group_name_H-M   'P 1'
#
loop_
_entity.id
_entity.type
_entity.pdbx_description
1 polymer ?
#
loop_
_entity_poly.entity_id
_entity_poly.type
_entity_poly.pdbx_seq_one_letter_code
_entity_poly.pdbx_strand_id
1 'polypeptide(L)'
;ASFIEWVQEQPYANNTAIVLTGDHLGMQTSYYNAKITEPSYSRTLYNVIINPAIRPVSTSSRLFSSFDMYPTTLAALGVQIEGDRLALGTNLFSDQPTLVEQYGNLENLNTELSKRSNFYEKNIFLAK
;
A
#
# COMPACT_ATOMS: atom_id res chain seq x y z
N ALA A 1 5.75 21.88 1.52
CA ALA A 1 4.65 20.90 1.48
C ALA A 1 3.41 21.53 2.12
N SER A 2 2.94 22.64 1.54
CA SER A 2 2.16 23.65 2.28
C SER A 2 0.85 23.16 2.87
N PHE A 3 0.20 22.18 2.24
CA PHE A 3 -1.01 21.58 2.80
C PHE A 3 -0.74 20.77 4.08
N ILE A 4 0.34 19.96 4.10
CA ILE A 4 0.71 19.17 5.28
C ILE A 4 1.13 20.11 6.41
N GLU A 5 1.94 21.12 6.10
CA GLU A 5 2.34 22.16 7.05
C GLU A 5 1.12 22.86 7.66
N TRP A 6 0.15 23.25 6.81
CA TRP A 6 -1.10 23.83 7.28
C TRP A 6 -1.90 22.88 8.18
N VAL A 7 -2.02 21.58 7.84
CA VAL A 7 -2.69 20.59 8.71
C VAL A 7 -1.99 20.47 10.06
N GLN A 8 -0.65 20.52 10.07
CA GLN A 8 0.16 20.42 11.29
C GLN A 8 0.01 21.61 12.25
N GLU A 9 -0.43 22.78 11.75
CA GLU A 9 -0.73 23.96 12.56
C GLU A 9 -2.12 23.90 13.22
N GLN A 10 -2.98 22.96 12.83
CA GLN A 10 -4.37 22.92 13.32
C GLN A 10 -4.47 22.31 14.72
N PRO A 11 -5.49 22.69 15.52
CA PRO A 11 -5.71 22.10 16.85
C PRO A 11 -5.90 20.58 16.85
N TYR A 12 -6.31 20.01 15.72
CA TYR A 12 -6.53 18.57 15.54
C TYR A 12 -5.31 17.82 14.97
N ALA A 13 -4.17 18.49 14.73
CA ALA A 13 -3.00 17.91 14.08
C ALA A 13 -2.49 16.62 14.77
N ASN A 14 -2.40 16.65 16.10
CA ASN A 14 -1.90 15.52 16.89
C ASN A 14 -2.81 14.29 16.87
N ASN A 15 -4.08 14.45 16.49
CA ASN A 15 -5.06 13.36 16.40
C ASN A 15 -5.59 13.17 14.97
N THR A 16 -4.76 13.49 13.98
CA THR A 16 -5.07 13.32 12.56
C THR A 16 -3.98 12.48 11.91
N ALA A 17 -4.32 11.25 11.50
CA ALA A 17 -3.46 10.45 10.65
C ALA A 17 -3.53 11.00 9.22
N ILE A 18 -2.36 11.28 8.62
CA ILE A 18 -2.26 11.75 7.24
C ILE A 18 -1.65 10.62 6.41
N VAL A 19 -2.37 10.17 5.38
CA VAL A 19 -1.89 9.18 4.42
C VAL A 19 -1.68 9.88 3.09
N LEU A 20 -0.43 9.97 2.64
CA LEU A 20 -0.08 10.47 1.32
C LEU A 20 0.41 9.29 0.48
N THR A 21 -0.31 9.00 -0.60
CA THR A 21 -0.03 7.87 -1.50
C THR A 21 0.03 8.38 -2.94
N GLY A 22 1.00 7.88 -3.70
CA GLY A 22 0.95 7.97 -5.16
C GLY A 22 -0.09 7.00 -5.70
N ASP A 23 -0.76 7.35 -6.79
CA ASP A 23 -1.70 6.47 -7.50
C ASP A 23 -0.99 5.60 -8.54
N HIS A 24 -0.14 6.21 -9.36
CA HIS A 24 0.66 5.52 -10.37
C HIS A 24 1.97 6.25 -10.71
N LEU A 25 2.89 5.55 -11.38
CA LEU A 25 4.12 6.15 -11.89
C LEU A 25 3.79 7.07 -13.06
N GLY A 26 4.51 8.19 -13.17
CA GLY A 26 4.45 9.02 -14.38
C GLY A 26 4.87 8.21 -15.62
N MET A 27 4.08 8.34 -16.70
CA MET A 27 4.20 7.52 -17.90
C MET A 27 5.19 8.06 -18.95
N GLN A 28 5.83 9.21 -18.72
CA GLN A 28 6.79 9.83 -19.64
C GLN A 28 8.16 9.13 -19.61
N THR A 29 8.23 7.90 -20.12
CA THR A 29 9.40 7.03 -20.03
C THR A 29 10.68 7.68 -20.53
N SER A 30 10.66 8.40 -21.66
CA SER A 30 11.86 9.07 -22.20
C SER A 30 12.40 10.16 -21.26
N TYR A 31 11.52 10.95 -20.66
CA TYR A 31 11.89 11.97 -19.68
C TYR A 31 12.56 11.32 -18.46
N TYR A 32 11.95 10.28 -17.89
CA TYR A 32 12.49 9.62 -16.71
C TYR A 32 13.80 8.87 -16.99
N ASN A 33 13.91 8.20 -18.14
CA ASN A 33 15.15 7.53 -18.54
C ASN A 33 16.31 8.52 -18.72
N ALA A 34 16.04 9.74 -19.18
CA ALA A 34 17.06 10.79 -19.29
C ALA A 34 17.47 11.38 -17.92
N LYS A 35 16.64 11.22 -16.88
CA LYS A 35 16.89 11.75 -15.52
C LYS A 35 17.46 10.70 -14.58
N ILE A 36 17.12 9.43 -14.78
CA ILE A 36 17.58 8.32 -13.95
C ILE A 36 18.92 7.85 -14.51
N THR A 37 20.01 8.26 -13.84
CA THR A 37 21.38 7.95 -14.26
C THR A 37 21.89 6.63 -13.69
N GLU A 38 21.20 6.03 -12.72
CA GLU A 38 21.54 4.75 -12.12
C GLU A 38 20.75 3.61 -12.78
N PRO A 39 21.39 2.70 -13.52
CA PRO A 39 20.69 1.62 -14.24
C PRO A 39 19.91 0.66 -13.33
N SER A 40 20.32 0.53 -12.07
CA SER A 40 19.68 -0.34 -11.08
C SER A 40 18.50 0.30 -10.33
N TYR A 41 18.22 1.59 -10.55
CA TYR A 41 17.16 2.27 -9.84
C TYR A 41 15.78 1.86 -10.37
N SER A 42 15.03 1.13 -9.55
CA SER A 42 13.62 0.83 -9.82
C SER A 42 12.75 1.96 -9.29
N ARG A 43 11.96 2.58 -10.18
CA ARG A 43 11.01 3.63 -9.79
C ARG A 43 9.89 3.03 -8.96
N THR A 44 9.55 3.68 -7.85
CA THR A 44 8.44 3.29 -6.97
C THR A 44 7.50 4.46 -6.74
N LEU A 45 6.29 4.15 -6.27
CA LEU A 45 5.37 5.18 -5.78
C LEU A 45 5.89 5.72 -4.44
N TYR A 46 5.75 7.03 -4.25
CA TYR A 46 5.99 7.63 -2.95
C TYR A 46 4.77 7.42 -2.06
N ASN A 47 5.00 6.86 -0.86
CA ASN A 47 3.97 6.68 0.16
C ASN A 47 4.53 7.12 1.51
N VAL A 48 3.74 7.86 2.28
CA VAL A 48 4.09 8.24 3.66
C VAL A 48 2.83 8.30 4.52
N ILE A 49 2.96 7.83 5.76
CA ILE A 49 1.93 7.93 6.77
C ILE A 49 2.48 8.76 7.93
N ILE A 50 1.79 9.84 8.28
CA ILE A 50 2.18 10.78 9.33
C ILE A 50 1.16 10.68 10.45
N ASN A 51 1.62 10.75 11.70
CA ASN A 51 0.82 10.60 12.92
C ASN A 51 -0.05 9.33 12.95
N PRO A 52 0.46 8.13 12.58
CA PRO A 52 -0.31 6.91 12.81
C PRO A 52 -0.49 6.67 14.31
N ALA A 53 -1.66 6.15 14.68
CA ALA A 53 -1.95 5.75 16.06
C ALA A 53 -1.13 4.55 16.54
N ILE A 54 -0.47 3.85 15.61
CA ILE A 54 0.33 2.64 15.88
C ILE A 54 1.74 2.78 15.28
N ARG A 55 2.70 2.04 15.84
CA ARG A 55 4.08 1.99 15.33
C ARG A 55 4.27 0.76 14.45
N PRO A 56 4.92 0.90 13.29
CA PRO A 56 5.17 -0.23 12.41
C PRO A 56 6.26 -1.14 12.98
N VAL A 57 6.12 -2.46 12.77
CA VAL A 57 7.19 -3.43 13.08
C VAL A 57 8.43 -3.18 12.21
N SER A 58 8.24 -2.83 10.94
CA SER A 58 9.32 -2.42 10.03
C SER A 58 8.85 -1.32 9.08
N THR A 59 9.73 -0.36 8.79
CA THR A 59 9.51 0.69 7.78
C THR A 59 10.32 0.49 6.50
N SER A 60 11.15 -0.55 6.43
CA SER A 60 12.04 -0.81 5.31
C SER A 60 11.86 -2.23 4.77
N SER A 61 12.25 -2.41 3.51
CA SER A 61 12.31 -3.71 2.83
C SER A 61 10.98 -4.48 2.76
N ARG A 62 9.84 -3.80 2.93
CA ARG A 62 8.52 -4.38 2.68
C ARG A 62 8.21 -4.35 1.20
N LEU A 63 7.69 -5.45 0.66
CA LEU A 63 7.06 -5.46 -0.67
C LEU A 63 5.55 -5.35 -0.49
N PHE A 64 4.90 -4.45 -1.21
CA PHE A 64 3.47 -4.20 -1.04
C PHE A 64 2.82 -3.66 -2.31
N SER A 65 1.50 -3.66 -2.32
CA SER A 65 0.67 -3.13 -3.40
C SER A 65 -0.40 -2.17 -2.85
N SER A 66 -1.22 -1.61 -3.74
CA SER A 66 -2.34 -0.76 -3.34
C SER A 66 -3.38 -1.49 -2.48
N PHE A 67 -3.47 -2.83 -2.55
CA PHE A 67 -4.36 -3.61 -1.68
C PHE A 67 -4.06 -3.41 -0.20
N ASP A 68 -2.78 -3.25 0.14
CA ASP A 68 -2.33 -3.11 1.52
C ASP A 68 -2.70 -1.76 2.14
N MET A 69 -3.01 -0.74 1.32
CA MET A 69 -3.38 0.59 1.81
C MET A 69 -4.70 0.61 2.58
N TYR A 70 -5.66 -0.26 2.26
CA TYR A 70 -6.94 -0.30 2.96
C TYR A 70 -6.78 -0.68 4.45
N PRO A 71 -6.29 -1.89 4.79
CA PRO A 71 -6.06 -2.25 6.19
C PRO A 71 -5.03 -1.33 6.87
N THR A 72 -3.99 -0.89 6.14
CA THR A 72 -2.98 0.02 6.71
C THR A 72 -3.56 1.38 7.11
N THR A 73 -4.49 1.93 6.32
CA THR A 73 -5.15 3.21 6.65
C THR A 73 -6.02 3.08 7.90
N LEU A 74 -6.78 1.98 8.02
CA LEU A 74 -7.57 1.72 9.22
C LEU A 74 -6.69 1.52 10.47
N ALA A 75 -5.59 0.78 10.31
CA ALA A 75 -4.62 0.57 11.38
C ALA A 75 -3.93 1.88 11.79
N ALA A 76 -3.63 2.78 10.83
CA ALA A 76 -3.12 4.12 11.12
C ALA A 76 -4.10 4.97 11.94
N LEU A 77 -5.41 4.72 11.82
CA LEU A 77 -6.45 5.34 12.65
C LEU A 77 -6.64 4.64 14.02
N GLY A 78 -5.90 3.57 14.31
CA GLY A 78 -5.97 2.81 15.56
C GLY A 78 -7.01 1.69 15.56
N VAL A 79 -7.60 1.34 14.41
CA VAL A 79 -8.53 0.22 14.29
C VAL A 79 -7.78 -1.09 14.42
N GLN A 80 -8.27 -1.99 15.28
CA GLN A 80 -7.76 -3.35 15.39
C GLN A 80 -8.38 -4.23 14.30
N ILE A 81 -7.54 -4.91 13.54
CA ILE A 81 -7.94 -5.78 12.43
C ILE A 81 -7.56 -7.21 12.82
N GLU A 82 -8.54 -8.11 12.88
CA GLU A 82 -8.28 -9.51 13.17
C GLU A 82 -7.34 -10.11 12.10
N GLY A 83 -6.21 -10.66 12.54
CA GLY A 83 -5.21 -11.26 11.66
C GLY A 83 -4.47 -10.28 10.75
N ASP A 84 -4.61 -8.96 10.95
CA ASP A 84 -3.93 -7.91 10.19
C ASP A 84 -4.20 -7.95 8.67
N ARG A 85 -5.36 -8.49 8.25
CA ARG A 85 -5.75 -8.61 6.84
C ARG A 85 -7.20 -8.21 6.61
N LEU A 86 -7.42 -7.48 5.51
CA LEU A 86 -8.76 -7.16 4.99
C LEU A 86 -8.74 -7.26 3.47
N ALA A 87 -9.73 -7.99 2.92
CA ALA A 87 -9.74 -8.34 1.50
C ALA A 87 -8.40 -8.97 1.08
N LEU A 88 -7.75 -8.44 0.04
CA LEU A 88 -6.43 -8.88 -0.43
C LEU A 88 -5.26 -8.13 0.24
N GLY A 89 -5.56 -7.16 1.12
CA GLY A 89 -4.58 -6.30 1.75
C GLY A 89 -4.08 -6.85 3.08
N THR A 90 -2.86 -6.44 3.43
CA THR A 90 -2.22 -6.68 4.72
C THR A 90 -1.86 -5.36 5.38
N ASN A 91 -2.06 -5.27 6.69
CA ASN A 91 -1.66 -4.12 7.48
C ASN A 91 -0.12 -3.98 7.46
N LEU A 92 0.41 -2.93 6.84
CA LEU A 92 1.86 -2.69 6.74
C LEU A 92 2.51 -2.32 8.07
N PHE A 93 1.74 -2.01 9.12
CA PHE A 93 2.28 -1.84 10.46
C PHE A 93 2.57 -3.18 11.16
N SER A 94 1.98 -4.28 10.68
CA SER A 94 2.17 -5.62 11.25
C SER A 94 3.42 -6.32 10.73
N ASP A 95 3.75 -7.47 11.34
CA ASP A 95 4.76 -8.41 10.88
C ASP A 95 4.24 -9.43 9.84
N GLN A 96 2.95 -9.35 9.48
CA GLN A 96 2.34 -10.28 8.55
C GLN A 96 2.83 -10.02 7.12
N PRO A 97 3.21 -11.07 6.37
CA PRO A 97 3.70 -10.89 5.01
C PRO A 97 2.55 -10.48 4.09
N THR A 98 2.76 -9.45 3.26
CA THR A 98 1.82 -9.07 2.20
C THR A 98 1.69 -10.20 1.18
N LEU A 99 0.68 -10.15 0.31
CA LEU A 99 0.62 -11.08 -0.80
C LEU A 99 1.83 -10.92 -1.74
N VAL A 100 2.33 -9.69 -1.93
CA VAL A 100 3.52 -9.44 -2.75
C VAL A 100 4.75 -10.13 -2.15
N GLU A 101 4.89 -10.09 -0.82
CA GLU A 101 5.97 -10.78 -0.10
C GLU A 101 5.84 -12.31 -0.21
N GLN A 102 4.63 -12.84 -0.05
CA GLN A 102 4.38 -14.28 -0.15
C GLN A 102 4.67 -14.85 -1.53
N TYR A 103 4.33 -14.11 -2.59
CA TYR A 103 4.61 -14.49 -3.97
C TYR A 103 5.98 -14.01 -4.47
N GLY A 104 6.75 -13.31 -3.62
CA GLY A 104 8.11 -12.85 -3.87
C GLY A 104 8.24 -11.59 -4.73
N ASN A 105 7.27 -11.29 -5.60
CA ASN A 105 7.21 -10.05 -6.38
C ASN A 105 5.80 -9.78 -6.92
N LEU A 106 5.60 -8.60 -7.51
CA LEU A 106 4.31 -8.19 -8.09
C LEU A 106 3.92 -9.01 -9.33
N GLU A 107 4.88 -9.46 -10.14
CA GLU A 107 4.61 -10.22 -11.36
C GLU A 107 4.02 -11.60 -11.06
N ASN A 108 4.57 -12.29 -10.07
CA ASN A 108 4.08 -13.56 -9.56
C ASN A 108 2.67 -13.38 -8.95
N LEU A 109 2.47 -12.35 -8.13
CA LEU A 109 1.13 -12.04 -7.60
C LEU A 109 0.12 -11.79 -8.73
N ASN A 110 0.48 -10.97 -9.73
CA ASN A 110 -0.39 -10.70 -10.88
C ASN A 110 -0.71 -11.97 -11.68
N THR A 111 0.27 -12.86 -11.84
CA THR A 111 0.08 -14.17 -12.48
C THR A 111 -0.99 -14.97 -11.74
N GLU A 112 -0.93 -15.03 -10.41
CA GLU A 112 -1.93 -15.72 -9.59
C GLU A 112 -3.31 -15.06 -9.66
N LEU A 113 -3.37 -13.73 -9.58
CA LEU A 113 -4.63 -12.98 -9.65
C LEU A 113 -5.32 -13.08 -11.02
N SER A 114 -4.55 -13.30 -12.09
CA SER A 114 -5.08 -13.49 -13.45
C SER A 114 -5.74 -14.85 -13.67
N LYS A 115 -5.54 -15.81 -12.75
CA LYS A 115 -6.09 -17.15 -12.89
C LYS A 115 -7.60 -17.15 -12.72
N ARG A 116 -8.26 -17.98 -13.53
CA ARG A 116 -9.69 -18.23 -13.42
C ARG A 116 -10.00 -18.89 -12.09
N SER A 117 -10.91 -18.30 -11.32
CA SER A 117 -11.41 -18.87 -10.06
C SER A 117 -12.79 -19.48 -10.26
N ASN A 118 -12.83 -20.82 -10.33
CA ASN A 118 -14.10 -21.57 -10.35
C ASN A 118 -14.96 -21.26 -9.11
N PHE A 119 -14.31 -20.99 -7.97
CA PHE A 119 -15.02 -20.60 -6.75
C PHE A 119 -15.70 -19.24 -6.92
N TYR A 120 -14.96 -18.22 -7.37
CA TYR A 120 -15.50 -16.88 -7.59
C TYR A 120 -16.65 -16.92 -8.60
N GLU A 121 -16.47 -17.61 -9.71
CA GLU A 121 -17.50 -17.71 -10.74
C GLU A 121 -18.77 -18.35 -10.21
N LYS A 122 -18.67 -19.49 -9.52
CA LYS A 122 -19.86 -20.24 -9.08
C LYS A 122 -20.55 -19.65 -7.85
N ASN A 123 -19.79 -19.06 -6.92
CA ASN A 123 -20.30 -18.69 -5.60
C ASN A 123 -20.45 -17.18 -5.39
N ILE A 124 -19.85 -16.35 -6.25
CA ILE A 124 -19.91 -14.88 -6.12
C ILE A 124 -20.51 -14.27 -7.39
N PHE A 125 -19.97 -14.60 -8.56
CA PHE A 125 -20.39 -13.95 -9.81
C PHE A 125 -21.73 -14.48 -10.34
N LEU A 126 -21.93 -15.80 -10.34
CA LEU A 126 -23.16 -16.45 -10.81
C LEU A 126 -24.15 -16.78 -9.69
N ALA A 127 -23.73 -16.62 -8.43
CA ALA A 127 -24.61 -16.80 -7.29
C ALA A 127 -25.69 -15.70 -7.32
N LYS A 128 -26.94 -16.12 -7.56
CA LYS A 128 -28.12 -15.28 -7.45
C LYS A 128 -28.63 -15.28 -6.02
#